data_AF-A0ABD5RM15-F1
#
_entry.id   AF-A0ABD5RM15-F1
#
_cell.length_a   1.000
_cell.length_b   1.000
_cell.length_c   1.000
_cell.angle_alpha   90.00
_cell.angle_beta   90.00
_cell.angle_gamma   90.00
#
_symmetry.space_group_name_H-M   'P 1'
#
loop_
_entity.id
_entity.type
_entity.pdbx_description
1 polymer ?
#
loop_
_entity_poly.entity_id
_entity_poly.type
_entity_poly.pdbx_seq_one_letter_code
_entity_poly.pdbx_strand_id
1 'polypeptide(L)'
;MSAHAGHGLDARQPTATGGERRFPAYGPVDAVLGYVLFYVVVTRATPTATAVLADVLDVSRSLVGLGLALFLWFVLLMTAIEQVRRQLGALGVGVYSNPGRWKWALPAEPRALVFLVVALLGGVVAAWTFESAVETAVALIPVVARPDVAAFDVDAALVMAVFFVAFGLASAALDRLVVDGARTMLAE
;
A
#
# COMPACT_ATOMS: atom_id res chain seq x y z
N MET A 1 54.41 37.24 -18.60
CA MET A 1 54.68 36.62 -17.29
C MET A 1 53.34 36.26 -16.68
N SER A 2 53.07 34.97 -16.67
CA SER A 2 51.83 34.33 -16.28
C SER A 2 51.78 34.13 -14.76
N ALA A 3 50.61 34.29 -14.16
CA ALA A 3 50.25 33.59 -12.93
C ALA A 3 48.72 33.44 -12.87
N HIS A 4 48.27 32.30 -13.37
CA HIS A 4 46.98 31.71 -13.02
C HIS A 4 46.98 31.36 -11.52
N ALA A 5 46.05 31.92 -10.76
CA ALA A 5 45.65 31.36 -9.48
C ALA A 5 44.23 30.83 -9.65
N GLY A 6 44.16 29.53 -9.98
CA GLY A 6 42.92 28.79 -10.04
C GLY A 6 42.28 28.77 -8.66
N HIS A 7 41.10 29.38 -8.56
CA HIS A 7 40.23 29.24 -7.41
C HIS A 7 39.65 27.83 -7.45
N GLY A 8 40.33 26.90 -6.77
CA GLY A 8 39.82 25.56 -6.50
C GLY A 8 38.56 25.67 -5.64
N LEU A 9 37.41 25.75 -6.30
CA LEU A 9 36.15 25.38 -5.70
C LEU A 9 36.17 23.87 -5.55
N ASP A 10 36.76 23.39 -4.46
CA ASP A 10 36.42 22.10 -3.88
C ASP A 10 34.97 22.17 -3.44
N ALA A 11 34.07 22.09 -4.42
CA ALA A 11 32.75 21.55 -4.23
C ALA A 11 32.97 20.11 -3.77
N ARG A 12 33.13 19.92 -2.47
CA ARG A 12 32.71 18.68 -1.82
C ARG A 12 31.24 18.56 -2.16
N GLN A 13 30.96 17.88 -3.27
CA GLN A 13 29.74 17.14 -3.46
C GLN A 13 29.51 16.43 -2.13
N PRO A 14 28.37 16.64 -1.44
CA PRO A 14 27.98 15.69 -0.43
C PRO A 14 27.93 14.37 -1.16
N THR A 15 28.92 13.52 -0.92
CA THR A 15 28.86 12.12 -1.27
C THR A 15 27.51 11.68 -0.76
N ALA A 16 26.70 11.14 -1.66
CA ALA A 16 25.46 10.47 -1.34
C ALA A 16 25.80 9.34 -0.37
N THR A 17 25.95 9.70 0.90
CA THR A 17 26.12 8.80 2.01
C THR A 17 24.85 7.98 1.99
N GLY A 18 25.04 6.69 1.72
CA GLY A 18 23.98 5.74 1.43
C GLY A 18 22.85 5.95 2.42
N GLY A 19 21.62 6.06 1.89
CA GLY A 19 20.42 6.22 2.71
C GLY A 19 20.52 5.25 3.88
N GLU A 20 20.51 5.80 5.09
CA GLU A 20 20.75 5.06 6.33
C GLU A 20 20.01 3.72 6.26
N ARG A 21 20.78 2.62 6.31
CA ARG A 21 20.26 1.27 6.30
C ARG A 21 19.47 1.06 7.59
N ARG A 22 18.18 1.34 7.56
CA ARG A 22 17.28 1.22 8.72
C ARG A 22 16.48 -0.06 8.59
N PHE A 23 16.84 -1.06 9.40
CA PHE A 23 16.14 -2.32 9.53
C PHE A 23 15.29 -2.31 10.82
N PRO A 24 14.06 -2.86 10.81
CA PRO A 24 13.31 -3.31 9.64
C PRO A 24 12.83 -2.14 8.77
N ALA A 25 12.57 -2.39 7.49
CA ALA A 25 11.98 -1.40 6.59
C ALA A 25 10.51 -1.14 6.95
N TYR A 26 9.99 0.05 6.65
CA TYR A 26 8.55 0.34 6.75
C TYR A 26 7.76 -0.49 5.73
N GLY A 27 6.52 -0.85 6.06
CA GLY A 27 5.59 -1.59 5.21
C GLY A 27 5.10 -2.97 5.69
N PRO A 28 5.71 -3.68 6.67
CA PRO A 28 5.21 -4.99 7.08
C PRO A 28 3.78 -4.98 7.62
N VAL A 29 3.42 -4.00 8.46
CA VAL A 29 2.07 -3.93 9.06
C VAL A 29 1.05 -3.55 8.00
N ASP A 30 1.40 -2.55 7.18
CA ASP A 30 0.60 -2.13 6.05
C ASP A 30 0.33 -3.29 5.06
N ALA A 31 1.34 -4.11 4.78
CA ALA A 31 1.21 -5.28 3.93
C ALA A 31 0.28 -6.35 4.51
N VAL A 32 0.36 -6.63 5.82
CA VAL A 32 -0.51 -7.60 6.48
C VAL A 32 -1.96 -7.11 6.47
N LEU A 33 -2.20 -5.86 6.86
CA LEU A 33 -3.54 -5.27 6.86
C LEU A 33 -4.12 -5.23 5.45
N GLY A 34 -3.32 -4.78 4.46
CA GLY A 34 -3.73 -4.76 3.06
C GLY A 34 -4.06 -6.15 2.53
N TYR A 35 -3.30 -7.18 2.91
CA TYR A 35 -3.60 -8.57 2.54
C TYR A 35 -4.91 -9.06 3.16
N VAL A 36 -5.17 -8.75 4.43
CA VAL A 36 -6.44 -9.11 5.08
C VAL A 36 -7.62 -8.45 4.39
N LEU A 37 -7.53 -7.14 4.10
CA LEU A 37 -8.56 -6.42 3.36
C LEU A 37 -8.80 -7.04 1.97
N PHE A 38 -7.71 -7.28 1.24
CA PHE A 38 -7.76 -7.92 -0.07
C PHE A 38 -8.44 -9.29 0.00
N TYR A 39 -8.07 -10.13 0.97
CA TYR A 39 -8.67 -11.44 1.18
C TYR A 39 -10.19 -11.32 1.36
N VAL A 40 -10.65 -10.44 2.25
CA VAL A 40 -12.09 -10.28 2.49
C VAL A 40 -12.82 -9.79 1.24
N VAL A 41 -12.28 -8.79 0.53
CA VAL A 41 -12.88 -8.26 -0.70
C VAL A 41 -12.94 -9.36 -1.77
N VAL A 42 -11.87 -10.10 -2.00
CA VAL A 42 -11.82 -11.19 -2.98
C VAL A 42 -12.83 -12.29 -2.62
N THR A 43 -12.89 -12.72 -1.35
CA THR A 43 -13.84 -13.74 -0.90
C THR A 43 -15.29 -13.33 -1.19
N ARG A 44 -15.64 -12.07 -0.91
CA ARG A 44 -17.00 -11.56 -1.15
C ARG A 44 -17.29 -11.26 -2.63
N ALA A 45 -16.29 -10.81 -3.38
CA ALA A 45 -16.41 -10.49 -4.80
C ALA A 45 -16.46 -11.72 -5.70
N THR A 46 -15.80 -12.82 -5.33
CA THR A 46 -15.62 -14.01 -6.19
C THR A 46 -16.95 -14.59 -6.70
N PRO A 47 -18.01 -14.78 -5.89
CA PRO A 47 -19.28 -15.30 -6.38
C PRO A 47 -19.91 -14.40 -7.46
N THR A 48 -19.91 -13.09 -7.25
CA THR A 48 -20.45 -12.10 -8.19
C THR A 48 -19.60 -12.00 -9.44
N ALA A 49 -18.28 -11.88 -9.30
CA ALA A 49 -17.34 -11.81 -10.42
C ALA A 49 -17.44 -13.04 -11.33
N THR A 50 -17.41 -14.24 -10.76
CA THR A 50 -17.49 -15.48 -11.55
C THR A 50 -18.83 -15.63 -12.24
N ALA A 51 -19.93 -15.22 -11.60
CA ALA A 51 -21.26 -15.26 -12.22
C ALA A 51 -21.39 -14.27 -13.39
N VAL A 52 -20.98 -13.02 -13.19
CA VAL A 52 -21.10 -11.95 -14.21
C VAL A 52 -20.15 -12.20 -15.38
N LEU A 53 -18.89 -12.52 -15.12
CA LEU A 53 -17.91 -12.75 -16.18
C LEU A 53 -18.22 -14.02 -16.99
N ALA A 54 -18.73 -15.08 -16.36
CA ALA A 54 -19.14 -16.29 -17.08
C ALA A 54 -20.25 -15.99 -18.08
N ASP A 55 -21.21 -15.14 -17.69
CA ASP A 55 -22.30 -14.70 -18.55
C ASP A 55 -21.81 -13.79 -19.69
N VAL A 56 -20.98 -12.78 -19.39
CA VAL A 56 -20.44 -11.84 -20.40
C VAL A 56 -19.53 -12.54 -21.42
N LEU A 57 -18.75 -13.52 -20.99
CA LEU A 57 -17.80 -14.24 -21.83
C LEU A 57 -18.38 -15.51 -22.48
N ASP A 58 -19.62 -15.88 -22.16
CA ASP A 58 -20.28 -17.13 -22.58
C ASP A 58 -19.43 -18.39 -22.30
N VAL A 59 -18.90 -18.49 -21.07
CA VAL A 59 -18.09 -19.62 -20.62
C VAL A 59 -18.57 -20.16 -19.27
N SER A 60 -18.07 -21.33 -18.86
CA SER A 60 -18.42 -21.90 -17.55
C SER A 60 -17.85 -21.06 -16.39
N ARG A 61 -18.62 -20.95 -15.30
CA ARG A 61 -18.17 -20.29 -14.05
C ARG A 61 -16.91 -20.91 -13.47
N SER A 62 -16.71 -22.22 -13.66
CA SER A 62 -15.51 -22.92 -13.20
C SER A 62 -14.26 -22.49 -13.97
N LEU A 63 -14.37 -22.24 -15.29
CA LEU A 63 -13.27 -21.73 -16.09
C LEU A 63 -12.88 -20.30 -15.66
N VAL A 64 -13.87 -19.43 -15.41
CA VAL A 64 -13.63 -18.09 -14.88
C VAL A 64 -13.00 -18.15 -13.49
N GLY A 65 -13.52 -19.02 -12.61
CA GLY A 65 -12.98 -19.23 -11.27
C GLY A 65 -11.54 -19.72 -11.30
N LEU A 66 -11.20 -20.65 -12.19
CA LEU A 66 -9.84 -21.13 -12.41
C LEU A 66 -8.93 -20.01 -12.91
N GLY A 67 -9.37 -19.25 -13.92
CA GLY A 67 -8.62 -18.11 -14.46
C GLY A 67 -8.34 -17.04 -13.40
N LEU A 68 -9.35 -16.70 -12.61
CA LEU A 68 -9.23 -15.76 -11.49
C LEU A 68 -8.25 -16.29 -10.44
N ALA A 69 -8.34 -17.57 -10.07
CA ALA A 69 -7.43 -18.18 -9.11
C ALA A 69 -5.98 -18.13 -9.60
N LEU A 70 -5.72 -18.52 -10.86
CA LEU A 70 -4.38 -18.46 -11.46
C LEU A 70 -3.84 -17.02 -11.50
N PHE A 71 -4.68 -16.05 -11.86
CA PHE A 71 -4.31 -14.64 -11.86
C PHE A 71 -3.94 -14.15 -10.46
N LEU A 72 -4.74 -14.46 -9.44
CA LEU A 72 -4.48 -14.07 -8.06
C LEU A 72 -3.21 -14.73 -7.51
N TRP A 73 -2.96 -16.00 -7.84
CA TRP A 73 -1.71 -16.69 -7.51
C TRP A 73 -0.49 -16.03 -8.14
N PHE A 74 -0.61 -15.62 -9.41
CA PHE A 74 0.45 -14.89 -10.10
C PHE A 74 0.75 -13.55 -9.42
N VAL A 75 -0.29 -12.76 -9.10
CA VAL A 75 -0.14 -11.48 -8.39
C VAL A 75 0.48 -11.67 -7.01
N LEU A 76 0.05 -12.70 -6.27
CA LEU A 76 0.61 -13.04 -4.95
C LEU A 76 2.10 -13.37 -5.06
N LEU A 77 2.48 -14.21 -6.04
CA LEU A 77 3.87 -14.58 -6.28
C LEU A 77 4.73 -13.34 -6.62
N MET A 78 4.26 -12.48 -7.52
CA MET A 78 4.96 -11.24 -7.88
C MET A 78 5.11 -10.30 -6.69
N THR A 79 4.08 -10.17 -5.87
CA THR A 79 4.11 -9.35 -4.66
C THR A 79 5.11 -9.90 -3.65
N ALA A 80 5.14 -11.22 -3.44
CA ALA A 80 6.09 -11.87 -2.54
C ALA A 80 7.54 -11.65 -3.01
N ILE A 81 7.82 -11.81 -4.31
CA ILE A 81 9.15 -11.55 -4.88
C ILE A 81 9.56 -10.09 -4.65
N GLU A 82 8.65 -9.15 -4.89
CA GLU A 82 8.93 -7.71 -4.68
C GLU A 82 9.20 -7.39 -3.21
N GLN A 83 8.45 -7.96 -2.26
CA GLN A 83 8.70 -7.78 -0.83
C GLN A 83 10.06 -8.37 -0.42
N VAL A 84 10.40 -9.57 -0.91
CA VAL A 84 11.73 -10.18 -0.66
C VAL A 84 12.84 -9.27 -1.19
N ARG A 85 12.70 -8.75 -2.42
CA ARG A 85 13.68 -7.82 -3.00
C ARG A 85 13.84 -6.55 -2.16
N ARG A 86 12.75 -5.99 -1.63
CA ARG A 86 12.77 -4.82 -0.74
C ARG A 86 13.50 -5.11 0.57
N GLN A 87 13.24 -6.27 1.18
CA GLN A 87 13.91 -6.68 2.43
C GLN A 87 15.41 -6.95 2.20
N LEU A 88 15.76 -7.61 1.09
CA LEU A 88 17.15 -7.80 0.69
C LEU A 88 17.86 -6.46 0.46
N GLY A 89 17.20 -5.50 -0.18
CA GLY A 89 17.71 -4.14 -0.33
C GLY A 89 17.96 -3.43 1.01
N ALA A 90 17.05 -3.60 1.99
CA ALA A 90 17.23 -3.07 3.34
C ALA A 90 18.43 -3.71 4.08
N LEU A 91 18.73 -4.97 3.78
CA LEU A 91 19.93 -5.70 4.25
C LEU A 91 21.20 -5.34 3.45
N GLY A 92 21.10 -4.47 2.44
CA GLY A 92 22.23 -4.03 1.62
C GLY A 92 22.56 -4.94 0.44
N VAL A 93 21.68 -5.91 0.12
CA VAL A 93 21.83 -6.80 -1.04
C VAL A 93 21.15 -6.16 -2.26
N GLY A 94 21.96 -5.71 -3.22
CA GLY A 94 21.50 -5.11 -4.49
C GLY A 94 21.33 -3.59 -4.48
N VAL A 95 21.08 -3.01 -5.65
CA VAL A 95 20.80 -1.57 -5.83
C VAL A 95 19.29 -1.37 -5.79
N TYR A 96 18.75 -1.01 -4.63
CA TYR A 96 17.35 -0.68 -4.48
C TYR A 96 17.23 0.84 -4.30
N SER A 97 16.67 1.51 -5.31
CA SER A 97 16.25 2.90 -5.15
C SER A 97 15.08 2.89 -4.17
N ASN A 98 15.31 3.40 -2.96
CA ASN A 98 14.20 3.74 -2.07
C ASN A 98 13.46 4.90 -2.76
N PRO A 99 12.23 4.70 -3.31
CA PRO A 99 11.49 5.84 -3.83
C PRO A 99 11.26 6.74 -2.63
N GLY A 100 11.91 7.90 -2.62
CA GLY A 100 11.96 8.80 -1.48
C GLY A 100 10.55 9.13 -1.02
N ARG A 101 10.06 8.41 -0.01
CA ARG A 101 8.76 8.71 0.58
C ARG A 101 8.91 10.00 1.37
N TRP A 102 7.98 10.91 1.13
CA TRP A 102 7.85 12.23 1.75
C TRP A 102 8.30 12.20 3.23
N LYS A 103 9.50 12.72 3.50
CA LYS A 103 9.97 12.92 4.87
C LYS A 103 9.25 14.14 5.42
N TRP A 104 8.13 13.91 6.11
CA TRP A 104 7.54 14.97 6.91
C TRP A 104 8.54 15.33 8.02
N ALA A 105 9.06 16.54 7.95
CA ALA A 105 9.94 17.12 8.97
C ALA A 105 9.11 17.55 10.18
N LEU A 106 8.45 16.60 10.84
CA LEU A 106 7.85 16.84 12.16
C LEU A 106 8.96 16.73 13.21
N PRO A 107 9.03 17.60 14.23
CA PRO A 107 9.88 17.40 15.40
C PRO A 107 9.66 16.00 16.01
N ALA A 108 10.72 15.40 16.58
CA ALA A 108 10.71 13.99 16.99
C ALA A 108 9.71 13.66 18.10
N GLU A 109 9.42 14.59 19.01
CA GLU A 109 8.67 14.33 20.24
C GLU A 109 7.14 14.19 20.08
N PRO A 110 6.40 15.04 19.34
CA PRO A 110 4.95 14.85 19.15
C PRO A 110 4.57 13.81 18.08
N ARG A 111 5.55 13.25 17.35
CA ARG A 111 5.30 12.46 16.14
C ARG A 111 4.56 11.13 16.42
N ALA A 112 4.90 10.44 17.51
CA ALA A 112 4.23 9.20 17.89
C ALA A 112 2.76 9.44 18.26
N LEU A 113 2.46 10.51 19.00
CA LEU A 113 1.08 10.88 19.35
C LEU A 113 0.25 11.19 18.10
N VAL A 114 0.82 11.91 17.12
CA VAL A 114 0.13 12.17 15.84
C VAL A 114 -0.17 10.87 15.11
N PHE A 115 0.78 9.94 14.98
CA PHE A 115 0.50 8.66 14.34
C PHE A 115 -0.53 7.83 15.10
N LEU A 116 -0.53 7.88 16.43
CA LEU A 116 -1.54 7.19 17.23
C LEU A 116 -2.94 7.76 16.97
N VAL A 117 -3.08 9.09 16.99
CA VAL A 117 -4.37 9.75 16.70
C VAL A 117 -4.83 9.44 15.28
N VAL A 118 -3.93 9.49 14.29
CA VAL A 118 -4.27 9.15 12.89
C VAL A 118 -4.67 7.68 12.77
N ALA A 119 -3.95 6.76 13.41
CA ALA A 119 -4.28 5.34 13.40
C ALA A 119 -5.65 5.07 14.02
N LEU A 120 -5.97 5.71 15.14
CA LEU A 120 -7.25 5.56 15.82
C LEU A 120 -8.41 6.17 15.03
N LEU A 121 -8.30 7.44 14.62
CA LEU A 121 -9.37 8.12 13.89
C LEU A 121 -9.59 7.48 12.51
N GLY A 122 -8.50 7.24 11.77
CA GLY A 122 -8.58 6.56 10.48
C GLY A 122 -9.13 5.13 10.62
N GLY A 123 -8.71 4.40 11.66
CA GLY A 123 -9.20 3.05 11.93
C GLY A 123 -10.70 3.01 12.27
N VAL A 124 -11.19 3.94 13.08
CA VAL A 124 -12.62 4.05 13.41
C VAL A 124 -13.46 4.38 12.18
N VAL A 125 -13.03 5.37 11.38
CA VAL A 125 -13.72 5.72 10.13
C VAL A 125 -13.69 4.56 9.15
N ALA A 126 -12.56 3.88 8.99
CA ALA A 126 -12.44 2.70 8.15
C ALA A 126 -13.37 1.57 8.62
N ALA A 127 -13.44 1.30 9.93
CA ALA A 127 -14.33 0.27 10.47
C ALA A 127 -15.82 0.60 10.24
N TRP A 128 -16.22 1.86 10.40
CA TRP A 128 -17.60 2.30 10.16
C TRP A 128 -18.01 2.25 8.69
N THR A 129 -17.08 2.56 7.79
CA THR A 129 -17.33 2.58 6.33
C THR A 129 -17.07 1.23 5.66
N PHE A 130 -16.48 0.26 6.37
CA PHE A 130 -16.01 -1.00 5.81
C PHE A 130 -17.08 -1.79 5.06
N GLU A 131 -18.22 -2.05 5.71
CA GLU A 131 -19.26 -2.91 5.11
C GLU A 131 -19.82 -2.27 3.83
N SER A 132 -20.17 -0.98 3.90
CA SER A 132 -20.66 -0.21 2.75
C SER A 132 -19.63 -0.14 1.62
N ALA A 133 -18.34 0.05 1.94
CA ALA A 133 -17.28 0.08 0.94
C ALA A 133 -17.12 -1.27 0.23
N VAL A 134 -17.19 -2.38 0.97
CA VAL A 134 -17.08 -3.73 0.40
C VAL A 134 -18.30 -4.07 -0.45
N GLU A 135 -19.50 -3.75 0.02
CA GLU A 135 -20.74 -3.91 -0.75
C GLU A 135 -20.68 -3.11 -2.06
N THR A 136 -20.24 -1.85 -1.99
CA THR A 136 -20.04 -1.00 -3.17
C THR A 136 -19.03 -1.59 -4.14
N ALA A 137 -17.89 -2.07 -3.64
CA ALA A 137 -16.87 -2.71 -4.48
C ALA A 137 -17.41 -3.93 -5.22
N VAL A 138 -18.25 -4.75 -4.57
CA VAL A 138 -18.91 -5.90 -5.21
C VAL A 138 -19.99 -5.46 -6.19
N ALA A 139 -20.79 -4.44 -5.86
CA ALA A 139 -21.84 -3.90 -6.70
C ALA A 139 -21.30 -3.24 -7.99
N LEU A 140 -20.05 -2.75 -7.97
CA LEU A 140 -19.39 -2.18 -9.15
C LEU A 140 -18.98 -3.23 -10.18
N ILE A 141 -18.85 -4.51 -9.81
CA ILE A 141 -18.47 -5.58 -10.74
C ILE A 141 -19.42 -5.66 -11.94
N PRO A 142 -20.75 -5.80 -11.77
CA PRO A 142 -21.67 -5.81 -12.91
C PRO A 142 -21.68 -4.49 -13.68
N VAL A 143 -21.56 -3.34 -13.00
CA VAL A 143 -21.54 -2.01 -13.63
C VAL A 143 -20.35 -1.85 -14.58
N VAL A 144 -19.18 -2.38 -14.21
CA VAL A 144 -17.97 -2.32 -15.04
C VAL A 144 -17.99 -3.40 -16.12
N ALA A 145 -18.44 -4.61 -15.79
CA ALA A 145 -18.49 -5.73 -16.73
C ALA A 145 -19.52 -5.51 -17.85
N ARG A 146 -20.60 -4.79 -17.55
CA ARG A 146 -21.61 -4.33 -18.49
C ARG A 146 -21.72 -2.82 -18.32
N PRO A 147 -20.90 -2.02 -19.02
CA PRO A 147 -20.78 -0.58 -18.80
C PRO A 147 -22.14 0.12 -18.74
N ASP A 148 -22.65 0.34 -17.52
CA ASP A 148 -23.94 0.97 -17.24
C ASP A 148 -23.73 2.14 -16.29
N VAL A 149 -23.51 3.32 -16.88
CA VAL A 149 -23.23 4.55 -16.13
C VAL A 149 -24.45 4.99 -15.30
N ALA A 150 -25.66 4.60 -15.70
CA ALA A 150 -26.88 4.96 -14.97
C ALA A 150 -27.04 4.16 -13.67
N ALA A 151 -26.45 2.96 -13.60
CA ALA A 151 -26.45 2.12 -12.41
C ALA A 151 -25.34 2.49 -11.39
N PHE A 152 -24.50 3.49 -11.69
CA PHE A 152 -23.41 3.90 -10.82
C PHE A 152 -23.88 4.81 -9.68
N ASP A 153 -23.74 4.33 -8.45
CA ASP A 153 -24.02 5.10 -7.24
C ASP A 153 -22.79 5.91 -6.80
N VAL A 154 -22.84 7.22 -7.03
CA VAL A 154 -21.75 8.15 -6.70
C VAL A 154 -21.56 8.29 -5.19
N ASP A 155 -22.63 8.28 -4.42
CA ASP A 155 -22.56 8.46 -2.96
C ASP A 155 -21.91 7.24 -2.31
N ALA A 156 -22.31 6.04 -2.73
CA ALA A 156 -21.68 4.79 -2.30
C ALA A 156 -20.18 4.74 -2.71
N ALA A 157 -19.85 5.19 -3.92
CA ALA A 157 -18.47 5.27 -4.38
C ALA A 157 -17.62 6.26 -3.55
N LEU A 158 -18.20 7.39 -3.11
CA LEU A 158 -17.55 8.33 -2.21
C LEU A 158 -17.30 7.72 -0.84
N VAL A 159 -18.26 6.98 -0.26
CA VAL A 159 -18.07 6.25 1.00
C VAL A 159 -16.95 5.22 0.88
N MET A 160 -16.91 4.48 -0.24
CA MET A 160 -15.83 3.55 -0.54
C MET A 160 -14.47 4.27 -0.65
N ALA A 161 -14.42 5.45 -1.28
CA ALA A 161 -13.19 6.24 -1.34
C ALA A 161 -12.72 6.71 0.04
N VAL A 162 -13.66 7.18 0.89
CA VAL A 162 -13.38 7.56 2.28
C VAL A 162 -12.82 6.37 3.06
N PHE A 163 -13.40 5.18 2.89
CA PHE A 163 -12.89 3.95 3.48
C PHE A 163 -11.42 3.70 3.12
N PHE A 164 -11.06 3.71 1.83
CA PHE A 164 -9.69 3.43 1.40
C PHE A 164 -8.69 4.48 1.89
N VAL A 165 -9.08 5.76 1.89
CA VAL A 165 -8.23 6.84 2.42
C VAL A 165 -8.02 6.68 3.93
N ALA A 166 -9.09 6.44 4.69
CA ALA A 166 -9.02 6.27 6.14
C ALA A 166 -8.20 5.02 6.51
N PHE A 167 -8.44 3.90 5.82
CA PHE A 167 -7.69 2.66 6.00
C PHE A 167 -6.21 2.84 5.69
N GLY A 168 -5.86 3.45 4.56
CA GLY A 168 -4.47 3.67 4.15
C GLY A 168 -3.71 4.62 5.07
N LEU A 169 -4.38 5.66 5.59
CA LEU A 169 -3.80 6.55 6.60
C LEU A 169 -3.58 5.80 7.91
N ALA A 170 -4.54 5.00 8.35
CA ALA A 170 -4.45 4.25 9.59
C ALA A 170 -3.37 3.17 9.54
N SER A 171 -3.32 2.38 8.46
CA SER A 171 -2.32 1.33 8.26
C SER A 171 -0.91 1.90 8.17
N ALA A 172 -0.73 3.00 7.44
CA ALA A 172 0.56 3.68 7.34
C ALA A 172 1.02 4.30 8.67
N ALA A 173 0.10 4.88 9.44
CA ALA A 173 0.41 5.43 10.75
C ALA A 173 0.77 4.31 11.76
N LEU A 174 0.02 3.21 11.74
CA LEU A 174 0.29 2.05 12.58
C LEU A 174 1.62 1.38 12.24
N ASP A 175 1.94 1.23 10.95
CA ASP A 175 3.22 0.69 10.50
C ASP A 175 4.40 1.51 11.04
N ARG A 176 4.30 2.84 11.00
CA ARG A 176 5.33 3.72 11.56
C ARG A 176 5.46 3.57 13.07
N LEU A 177 4.34 3.50 13.81
CA LEU A 177 4.38 3.28 15.27
C LEU A 177 5.08 1.97 15.63
N VAL A 178 4.72 0.88 14.95
CA VAL A 178 5.27 -0.46 15.23
C VAL A 178 6.75 -0.52 14.84
N VAL A 179 7.11 -0.01 13.65
CA VAL A 179 8.49 -0.08 13.15
C VAL A 179 9.41 0.87 13.91
N ASP A 180 8.97 2.09 14.21
CA ASP A 180 9.78 3.03 15.00
C ASP A 180 9.95 2.52 16.43
N GLY A 181 8.91 1.96 17.05
CA GLY A 181 9.01 1.31 18.37
C GLY A 181 9.94 0.09 18.39
N ALA A 182 9.89 -0.76 17.34
CA ALA A 182 10.80 -1.89 17.23
C ALA A 182 12.25 -1.43 17.06
N ARG A 183 12.50 -0.38 16.29
CA ARG A 183 13.86 0.17 16.11
C ARG A 183 14.41 0.79 17.39
N THR A 184 13.58 1.44 18.20
CA THR A 184 14.03 1.97 19.50
C THR A 184 14.42 0.84 20.44
N MET A 185 13.63 -0.24 20.49
CA MET A 185 13.94 -1.41 21.34
C MET A 185 15.20 -2.17 20.90
N LEU A 186 15.52 -2.20 19.61
CA LEU A 186 16.71 -2.87 19.07
C LEU A 186 17.99 -2.01 19.18
N ALA A 187 17.86 -0.73 19.50
CA ALA A 187 18.98 0.19 19.67
C ALA A 187 19.45 0.30 21.13
N GLU A 188 18.68 -0.26 22.07
CA GLU A 188 19.04 -0.48 23.48
C GLU A 188 19.77 -1.81 23.66
#